data_AF-A0A1M3PIS2-F1
#
_entry.id   AF-A0A1M3PIS2-F1
#
_cell.length_a   1.000
_cell.length_b   1.000
_cell.length_c   1.000
_cell.angle_alpha   90.00
_cell.angle_beta   90.00
_cell.angle_gamma   90.00
#
_symmetry.space_group_name_H-M   'P 1'
#
loop_
_entity.id
_entity.type
_entity.pdbx_description
1 polymer ?
#
loop_
_entity_poly.entity_id
_entity_poly.type
_entity_poly.pdbx_seq_one_letter_code
_entity_poly.pdbx_strand_id
1 'polypeptide(L)'
;MRIFSLVAVAAMTISLGSCAALQKLSSTEVPYSSILVAANGVDAAETTAKNYIVLCTPNPAPKGCDDALIKNKIVPAVKNARTARDAALKFVTDNPNATFGPATLTSAVSTAVATLQTILTQNNISSN
;
A
#
# COMPACT_ATOMS: atom_id res chain seq x y z
N MET A 1 52.40 -12.55 -6.06
CA MET A 1 52.33 -11.65 -4.88
C MET A 1 50.98 -10.94 -4.94
N ARG A 2 50.25 -10.94 -3.83
CA ARG A 2 48.90 -10.38 -3.65
C ARG A 2 48.92 -8.85 -3.80
N ILE A 3 47.78 -8.23 -4.15
CA ILE A 3 47.03 -7.27 -3.30
C ILE A 3 45.92 -6.61 -4.14
N PHE A 4 44.68 -6.81 -3.68
CA PHE A 4 43.47 -6.04 -3.98
C PHE A 4 43.58 -4.62 -3.42
N SER A 5 43.08 -3.59 -4.13
CA SER A 5 42.56 -2.32 -3.55
C SER A 5 42.01 -1.42 -4.68
N LEU A 6 40.71 -1.14 -4.74
CA LEU A 6 39.97 -0.09 -3.99
C LEU A 6 40.11 1.31 -4.62
N VAL A 7 39.25 1.66 -5.57
CA VAL A 7 38.74 3.02 -5.84
C VAL A 7 37.51 2.85 -6.76
N ALA A 8 36.32 3.44 -6.60
CA ALA A 8 35.89 4.60 -5.86
C ALA A 8 34.41 4.40 -5.49
N VAL A 9 34.07 4.35 -4.20
CA VAL A 9 32.73 4.78 -3.77
C VAL A 9 32.85 6.27 -3.57
N ALA A 10 32.51 7.03 -4.60
CA ALA A 10 32.21 8.43 -4.47
C ALA A 10 31.04 8.53 -3.48
N ALA A 11 31.40 8.75 -2.22
CA ALA A 11 30.46 9.06 -1.17
C ALA A 11 29.66 10.26 -1.64
N MET A 12 28.39 10.01 -1.96
CA MET A 12 27.37 11.04 -2.08
C MET A 12 27.30 11.72 -0.72
N THR A 13 28.13 12.74 -0.51
CA THR A 13 28.01 13.70 0.57
C THR A 13 26.84 14.63 0.24
N ILE A 14 25.66 14.06 0.07
CA ILE A 14 24.41 14.81 0.10
C ILE A 14 24.23 15.18 1.56
N SER A 15 24.65 16.41 1.86
CA SER A 15 24.35 17.22 3.04
C SER A 15 23.60 16.52 4.17
N LEU A 16 24.31 16.23 5.27
CA LEU A 16 23.74 15.78 6.54
C LEU A 16 22.73 16.78 7.16
N GLY A 17 22.56 17.97 6.58
CA GLY A 17 21.47 18.90 6.94
C GLY A 17 20.08 18.41 6.55
N SER A 18 19.98 17.45 5.62
CA SER A 18 18.72 16.84 5.17
C SER A 18 18.17 15.84 6.19
N CYS A 19 19.05 15.19 6.96
CA CYS A 19 18.65 14.19 7.96
C CYS A 19 18.03 14.83 9.21
N ALA A 20 18.40 16.07 9.56
CA ALA A 20 17.81 16.79 10.70
C ALA A 20 16.39 17.30 10.41
N ALA A 21 16.09 17.65 9.15
CA ALA A 21 14.73 17.96 8.71
C ALA A 21 13.85 16.69 8.64
N LEU A 22 14.43 15.53 8.30
CA LEU A 22 13.77 14.22 8.36
C LEU A 22 13.53 13.71 9.78
N GLN A 23 14.40 14.05 10.73
CA GLN A 23 14.26 13.69 12.16
C GLN A 23 13.18 14.51 12.89
N LYS A 24 12.64 15.55 12.25
CA LYS A 24 11.56 16.38 12.79
C LYS A 24 10.22 16.16 12.08
N LEU A 25 10.03 15.01 11.43
CA LEU A 25 8.69 14.46 11.32
C LEU A 25 8.35 13.83 12.66
N SER A 26 7.38 14.42 13.35
CA SER A 26 6.74 13.75 14.47
C SER A 26 6.29 12.36 14.02
N SER A 27 6.26 11.34 14.89
CA SER A 27 5.71 10.00 14.54
C SER A 27 4.25 10.04 14.06
N THR A 28 3.61 11.19 14.17
CA THR A 28 2.25 11.51 13.74
C THR A 28 2.17 12.12 12.34
N GLU A 29 3.29 12.50 11.72
CA GLU A 29 3.34 13.14 10.41
C GLU A 29 4.23 12.38 9.44
N VAL A 30 3.84 12.38 8.16
CA VAL A 30 4.58 11.78 7.04
C VAL A 30 4.69 12.78 5.89
N PRO A 31 5.70 12.65 5.01
CA PRO A 31 5.76 13.45 3.80
C PRO A 31 4.47 13.30 2.99
N TYR A 32 4.00 14.40 2.40
CA TYR A 32 2.81 14.40 1.53
C TYR A 32 2.88 13.34 0.42
N SER A 33 4.05 13.18 -0.19
CA SER A 33 4.30 12.17 -1.22
C SER A 33 4.06 10.73 -0.73
N SER A 34 4.32 10.45 0.55
CA SER A 34 4.07 9.13 1.14
C SER A 34 2.58 8.79 1.22
N ILE A 35 1.71 9.79 1.44
CA ILE A 35 0.25 9.61 1.46
C ILE A 35 -0.25 9.26 0.05
N LEU A 36 0.26 9.96 -0.98
CA LEU A 36 -0.07 9.69 -2.37
C LEU A 36 0.41 8.30 -2.82
N VAL A 37 1.64 7.93 -2.48
CA VAL A 37 2.19 6.59 -2.79
C VAL A 37 1.39 5.49 -2.09
N ALA A 38 1.02 5.68 -0.82
CA ALA A 38 0.20 4.73 -0.09
C ALA A 38 -1.16 4.55 -0.79
N ALA A 39 -1.83 5.63 -1.17
CA ALA A 39 -3.12 5.58 -1.88
C ALA A 39 -3.02 4.77 -3.19
N ASN A 40 -1.96 4.96 -3.97
CA ASN A 40 -1.71 4.21 -5.21
C ASN A 40 -1.43 2.71 -4.97
N GLY A 41 -0.97 2.33 -3.77
CA GLY A 41 -0.69 0.94 -3.41
C GLY A 41 -1.92 0.04 -3.28
N VAL A 42 -3.13 0.62 -3.23
CA VAL A 42 -4.40 -0.14 -3.09
C VAL A 42 -4.76 -0.89 -4.37
N ASP A 43 -4.41 -0.35 -5.53
CA ASP A 43 -4.89 -0.86 -6.82
C ASP A 43 -4.41 -2.30 -7.12
N ALA A 44 -3.20 -2.66 -6.71
CA ALA A 44 -2.64 -4.00 -6.90
C ALA A 44 -3.42 -5.07 -6.10
N ALA A 45 -3.72 -4.79 -4.83
CA ALA A 45 -4.49 -5.71 -3.98
C ALA A 45 -5.95 -5.79 -4.44
N GLU A 46 -6.54 -4.67 -4.86
CA GLU A 46 -7.90 -4.61 -5.39
C GLU A 46 -8.02 -5.42 -6.69
N THR A 47 -7.04 -5.34 -7.59
CA THR A 47 -7.04 -6.07 -8.87
C THR A 47 -7.08 -7.58 -8.65
N THR A 48 -6.26 -8.09 -7.72
CA THR A 48 -6.25 -9.52 -7.39
C THR A 48 -7.61 -9.99 -6.86
N ALA A 49 -8.20 -9.22 -5.93
CA ALA A 49 -9.52 -9.52 -5.40
C ALA A 49 -10.62 -9.48 -6.47
N LYS A 50 -10.58 -8.50 -7.38
CA LYS A 50 -11.51 -8.39 -8.51
C LYS A 50 -11.41 -9.59 -9.43
N ASN A 51 -10.21 -10.01 -9.80
CA ASN A 51 -10.00 -11.16 -10.68
C ASN A 51 -10.61 -12.43 -10.09
N TYR A 52 -10.44 -12.65 -8.78
CA TYR A 52 -11.06 -13.77 -8.07
C TYR A 52 -12.60 -13.69 -8.07
N ILE A 53 -13.17 -12.51 -7.80
CA ILE A 53 -14.62 -12.32 -7.83
C ILE A 53 -15.18 -12.59 -9.23
N VAL A 54 -14.52 -12.09 -10.28
CA VAL A 54 -14.93 -12.31 -11.68
C VAL A 54 -14.84 -13.80 -12.03
N LEU A 55 -13.78 -14.49 -11.61
CA LEU A 55 -13.62 -15.94 -11.81
C LEU A 55 -14.74 -16.74 -11.13
N CYS A 56 -15.20 -16.28 -9.96
CA CYS A 56 -16.14 -17.03 -9.11
C CYS A 56 -17.62 -16.67 -9.26
N THR A 57 -17.95 -15.67 -10.07
CA THR A 57 -19.34 -15.25 -10.35
C THR A 57 -20.04 -15.86 -11.58
N PRO A 58 -19.43 -16.67 -12.47
CA PRO A 58 -20.18 -17.42 -13.49
C PRO A 58 -21.20 -18.37 -12.85
N ASN A 59 -22.29 -18.69 -13.56
CA ASN A 59 -23.25 -19.71 -13.14
C ASN A 59 -23.27 -20.89 -14.13
N PRO A 60 -22.87 -22.12 -13.72
CA PRO A 60 -22.36 -22.48 -12.39
C PRO A 60 -20.94 -21.97 -12.13
N ALA A 61 -20.63 -21.67 -10.87
CA ALA A 61 -19.31 -21.20 -10.46
C ALA A 61 -18.26 -22.32 -10.57
N PRO A 62 -16.99 -22.01 -10.94
CA PRO A 62 -15.93 -23.00 -10.94
C PRO A 62 -15.72 -23.66 -9.58
N LYS A 63 -15.28 -24.93 -9.58
CA LYS A 63 -14.93 -25.67 -8.37
C LYS A 63 -13.79 -24.95 -7.63
N GLY A 64 -13.98 -24.69 -6.33
CA GLY A 64 -13.01 -23.98 -5.48
C GLY A 64 -13.36 -22.52 -5.18
N CYS A 65 -14.47 -22.02 -5.73
CA CYS A 65 -15.02 -20.72 -5.36
C CYS A 65 -15.81 -20.81 -4.05
N ASP A 66 -15.52 -19.89 -3.12
CA ASP A 66 -16.22 -19.77 -1.84
C ASP A 66 -16.99 -18.44 -1.78
N ASP A 67 -18.31 -18.56 -2.00
CA ASP A 67 -19.27 -17.46 -1.94
C ASP A 67 -19.28 -16.74 -0.59
N ALA A 68 -19.10 -17.49 0.51
CA ALA A 68 -19.10 -16.93 1.85
C ALA A 68 -17.80 -16.16 2.11
N LEU A 69 -16.65 -16.64 1.63
CA LEU A 69 -15.39 -15.91 1.65
C LEU A 69 -15.49 -14.59 0.88
N ILE A 70 -16.07 -14.64 -0.33
CA ILE A 70 -16.24 -13.44 -1.17
C ILE A 70 -17.12 -12.41 -0.45
N LYS A 71 -18.31 -12.82 0.01
CA LYS A 71 -19.31 -11.91 0.61
C LYS A 71 -18.88 -11.38 1.97
N ASN A 72 -18.29 -12.23 2.82
CA ASN A 72 -18.03 -11.90 4.23
C ASN A 72 -16.62 -11.39 4.51
N LYS A 73 -15.64 -11.64 3.63
CA LYS A 73 -14.25 -11.22 3.85
C LYS A 73 -13.71 -10.35 2.72
N ILE A 74 -13.73 -10.82 1.48
CA ILE A 74 -13.08 -10.12 0.35
C ILE A 74 -13.77 -8.81 0.04
N VAL A 75 -15.10 -8.80 -0.17
CA VAL A 75 -15.85 -7.58 -0.49
C VAL A 75 -15.73 -6.52 0.61
N PRO A 76 -15.90 -6.84 1.91
CA PRO A 76 -15.66 -5.88 2.98
C PRO A 76 -14.22 -5.36 3.04
N ALA A 77 -13.21 -6.22 2.86
CA ALA A 77 -11.81 -5.80 2.88
C ALA A 77 -11.48 -4.86 1.70
N VAL A 78 -12.00 -5.12 0.50
CA VAL A 78 -11.87 -4.22 -0.66
C VAL A 78 -12.54 -2.87 -0.37
N LYS A 79 -13.74 -2.87 0.22
CA LYS A 79 -14.43 -1.62 0.60
C LYS A 79 -13.62 -0.81 1.62
N ASN A 80 -13.02 -1.47 2.61
CA ASN A 80 -12.17 -0.81 3.60
C ASN A 80 -10.92 -0.21 2.96
N ALA A 81 -10.26 -0.95 2.04
CA ALA A 81 -9.10 -0.45 1.30
C ALA A 81 -9.44 0.78 0.44
N ARG A 82 -10.59 0.75 -0.25
CA ARG A 82 -11.10 1.92 -1.00
C ARG A 82 -11.39 3.10 -0.09
N THR A 83 -12.05 2.87 1.04
CA THR A 83 -12.35 3.95 2.01
C THR A 83 -11.07 4.61 2.52
N ALA A 84 -10.05 3.82 2.85
CA ALA A 84 -8.75 4.34 3.27
C ALA A 84 -8.05 5.13 2.15
N ARG A 85 -8.06 4.60 0.92
CA ARG A 85 -7.53 5.31 -0.27
C ARG A 85 -8.24 6.63 -0.48
N ASP A 86 -9.56 6.63 -0.48
CA ASP A 86 -10.37 7.80 -0.78
C ASP A 86 -10.17 8.88 0.30
N ALA A 87 -9.98 8.50 1.57
CA ALA A 87 -9.58 9.43 2.64
C ALA A 87 -8.18 10.03 2.41
N ALA A 88 -7.20 9.22 1.99
CA ALA A 88 -5.87 9.70 1.64
C ALA A 88 -5.89 10.65 0.43
N LEU A 89 -6.61 10.30 -0.64
CA LEU A 89 -6.77 11.13 -1.83
C LEU A 89 -7.55 12.42 -1.55
N LYS A 90 -8.54 12.36 -0.65
CA LYS A 90 -9.24 13.55 -0.18
C LYS A 90 -8.28 14.49 0.54
N PHE A 91 -7.41 13.99 1.42
CA PHE A 91 -6.39 14.83 2.06
C PHE A 91 -5.47 15.49 1.01
N VAL A 92 -4.98 14.72 0.05
CA VAL A 92 -4.13 15.20 -1.06
C VAL A 92 -4.84 16.32 -1.85
N THR A 93 -6.12 16.13 -2.15
CA THR A 93 -6.92 17.08 -2.93
C THR A 93 -7.27 18.34 -2.14
N ASP A 94 -7.64 18.20 -0.87
CA ASP A 94 -8.01 19.31 0.01
C ASP A 94 -6.79 20.13 0.45
N ASN A 95 -5.57 19.57 0.37
CA ASN A 95 -4.34 20.18 0.86
C ASN A 95 -3.22 20.18 -0.20
N PRO A 96 -3.41 20.84 -1.36
CA PRO A 96 -2.48 20.76 -2.49
C PRO A 96 -1.08 21.35 -2.22
N ASN A 97 -0.95 22.21 -1.21
CA ASN A 97 0.30 22.86 -0.82
C ASN A 97 0.92 22.28 0.47
N ALA A 98 0.39 21.16 0.98
CA ALA A 98 0.91 20.56 2.20
C ALA A 98 2.25 19.85 1.94
N THR A 99 3.24 20.13 2.79
CA THR A 99 4.52 19.41 2.81
C THR A 99 4.41 18.09 3.56
N PHE A 100 3.56 18.06 4.60
CA PHE A 100 3.36 16.93 5.50
C PHE A 100 1.88 16.66 5.67
N GLY A 101 1.55 15.43 6.04
CA GLY A 101 0.20 15.06 6.43
C GLY A 101 0.17 13.98 7.49
N PRO A 102 -1.02 13.60 7.97
CA PRO A 102 -1.17 12.66 9.06
C PRO A 102 -0.64 11.27 8.71
N ALA A 103 0.26 10.73 9.54
CA ALA A 103 0.76 9.36 9.44
C ALA A 103 -0.36 8.32 9.48
N THR A 104 -1.47 8.64 10.16
CA THR A 104 -2.66 7.78 10.26
C THR A 104 -3.29 7.46 8.90
N LEU A 105 -3.15 8.33 7.90
CA LEU A 105 -3.64 8.05 6.54
C LEU A 105 -2.80 6.96 5.88
N THR A 106 -1.47 7.06 5.95
CA THR A 106 -0.58 6.01 5.46
C THR A 106 -0.77 4.70 6.21
N SER A 107 -0.88 4.74 7.54
CA SER A 107 -1.12 3.54 8.35
C SER A 107 -2.46 2.89 8.03
N ALA A 108 -3.54 3.66 7.89
CA ALA A 108 -4.86 3.13 7.55
C ALA A 108 -4.85 2.43 6.19
N VAL A 109 -4.21 3.02 5.18
CA VAL A 109 -4.07 2.39 3.85
C VAL A 109 -3.22 1.12 3.93
N SER A 110 -2.05 1.18 4.57
CA SER A 110 -1.18 -0.01 4.73
C SER A 110 -1.87 -1.14 5.47
N THR A 111 -2.61 -0.86 6.55
CA THR A 111 -3.36 -1.86 7.31
C THR A 111 -4.49 -2.47 6.47
N ALA A 112 -5.23 -1.66 5.72
CA ALA A 112 -6.30 -2.16 4.86
C ALA A 112 -5.76 -3.06 3.74
N VAL A 113 -4.65 -2.66 3.09
CA VAL A 113 -3.97 -3.47 2.06
C VAL A 113 -3.43 -4.76 2.66
N ALA A 114 -2.75 -4.71 3.80
CA ALA A 114 -2.22 -5.90 4.47
C ALA A 114 -3.33 -6.87 4.89
N THR A 115 -4.48 -6.35 5.33
CA THR A 115 -5.66 -7.18 5.64
C THR A 115 -6.18 -7.89 4.40
N LEU A 116 -6.33 -7.16 3.28
CA LEU A 116 -6.79 -7.75 2.02
C LEU A 116 -5.79 -8.80 1.51
N GLN A 117 -4.49 -8.49 1.51
CA GLN A 117 -3.43 -9.43 1.12
C GLN A 117 -3.44 -10.68 2.01
N THR A 118 -3.60 -10.52 3.33
CA THR A 118 -3.69 -11.65 4.27
C THR A 118 -4.87 -12.55 3.90
N ILE A 119 -6.05 -11.99 3.62
CA ILE A 119 -7.22 -12.76 3.18
C ILE A 119 -6.92 -13.50 1.87
N LEU A 120 -6.33 -12.83 0.89
CA LEU A 120 -6.03 -13.45 -0.41
C LEU A 120 -5.01 -14.59 -0.27
N THR A 121 -3.90 -14.36 0.44
CA THR A 121 -2.85 -15.37 0.64
C THR A 121 -3.34 -16.54 1.47
N GLN A 122 -4.08 -16.33 2.56
CA GLN A 122 -4.64 -17.41 3.40
C GLN A 122 -5.59 -18.34 2.62
N ASN A 123 -6.19 -17.84 1.54
CA ASN A 123 -7.12 -18.60 0.71
C ASN A 123 -6.49 -19.01 -0.63
N ASN A 124 -5.16 -18.92 -0.78
CA ASN A 124 -4.43 -19.28 -2.00
C ASN A 124 -4.91 -18.56 -3.27
N ILE A 125 -5.36 -17.30 -3.11
CA ILE A 125 -5.80 -16.45 -4.22
C ILE A 125 -4.61 -15.59 -4.66
N SER A 126 -4.04 -15.91 -5.82
CA SER A 126 -2.90 -15.17 -6.39
C SER A 126 -3.30 -14.30 -7.58
N SER A 127 -2.49 -13.27 -7.83
CA SER A 127 -2.50 -12.51 -9.09
C SER A 127 -1.87 -13.36 -10.19
N ASN A 128 -2.65 -14.29 -10.77
CA ASN A 128 -2.31 -14.85 -12.09
C ASN A 128 -2.90 -13.97 -13.19
#